data_AF-A0AAU0QMR0-F1
#
_entry.id   AF-A0AAU0QMR0-F1
#
_cell.length_a   1.000
_cell.length_b   1.000
_cell.length_c   1.000
_cell.angle_alpha   90.00
_cell.angle_beta   90.00
_cell.angle_gamma   90.00
#
_symmetry.space_group_name_H-M   'P 1'
#
loop_
_entity.id
_entity.type
_entity.pdbx_description
1 polymer ?
#
loop_
_entity_poly.entity_id
_entity_poly.type
_entity_poly.pdbx_seq_one_letter_code
_entity_poly.pdbx_strand_id
1 'polypeptide(L)'
;MACLVQLLLFYWHSNEVCRESTLVSYGTFCSKWTQAGPLVQREVALLGLTTDKRLVFRAGPFNEMTLTTFIAVSVYFYLMILYTRW
;
A
#
# COMPACT_ATOMS: atom_id res chain seq x y z
N MET A 1 10.16 11.99 -20.29
CA MET A 1 9.31 12.62 -19.25
C MET A 1 8.02 11.84 -18.99
N ALA A 2 7.24 11.45 -20.01
CA ALA A 2 5.96 10.75 -19.82
C ALA A 2 6.04 9.45 -18.98
N CYS A 3 7.04 8.60 -19.20
CA CYS A 3 7.15 7.32 -18.48
C CYS A 3 7.42 7.48 -16.97
N LEU A 4 8.19 8.49 -16.57
CA LEU A 4 8.47 8.75 -15.15
C LEU A 4 7.22 9.24 -14.41
N VAL A 5 6.40 10.05 -15.08
CA VAL A 5 5.13 10.52 -14.52
C VAL A 5 4.13 9.36 -14.38
N GLN A 6 4.06 8.47 -15.38
CA GLN A 6 3.22 7.27 -15.30
C GLN A 6 3.64 6.34 -14.16
N LEU A 7 4.96 6.12 -13.99
CA LEU A 7 5.49 5.33 -12.89
C LEU A 7 5.19 5.98 -11.53
N LEU A 8 5.39 7.30 -11.42
CA LEU A 8 5.06 8.05 -10.20
C LEU A 8 3.59 7.90 -9.83
N LEU A 9 2.67 8.11 -10.77
CA LEU A 9 1.23 7.99 -10.54
C LEU A 9 0.84 6.56 -10.10
N PHE A 10 1.45 5.54 -10.71
CA PHE A 10 1.18 4.15 -10.36
C PHE A 10 1.65 3.80 -8.94
N TYR A 11 2.84 4.22 -8.56
CA TYR A 11 3.38 4.01 -7.21
C TYR A 11 2.65 4.86 -6.16
N TRP A 12 2.23 6.07 -6.51
CA TRP A 12 1.40 6.92 -5.65
C TRP A 12 0.05 6.27 -5.37
N HIS A 13 -0.67 5.87 -6.42
CA HIS A 13 -1.97 5.22 -6.28
C HIS A 13 -1.86 3.92 -5.48
N SER A 14 -0.87 3.08 -5.80
CA SER A 14 -0.61 1.83 -5.06
C SER A 14 -0.38 2.08 -3.57
N ASN A 15 0.38 3.13 -3.22
CA ASN A 15 0.65 3.51 -1.85
C ASN A 15 -0.62 3.98 -1.11
N GLU A 16 -1.45 4.80 -1.76
CA GLU A 16 -2.67 5.32 -1.14
C GLU A 16 -3.71 4.22 -0.91
N VAL A 17 -3.92 3.32 -1.88
CA VAL A 17 -4.80 2.17 -1.71
C VAL A 17 -4.35 1.27 -0.55
N CYS A 18 -3.04 1.09 -0.41
CA CYS A 18 -2.47 0.29 0.66
C CYS A 18 -2.66 0.93 2.04
N ARG A 19 -2.57 2.26 2.11
CA ARG A 19 -2.82 3.06 3.32
C ARG A 19 -4.30 3.03 3.71
N GLU A 20 -5.20 3.25 2.75
CA GLU A 20 -6.65 3.16 2.96
C GLU A 20 -7.08 1.77 3.39
N SER A 21 -6.54 0.71 2.78
CA SER A 21 -6.78 -0.68 3.19
C SER A 21 -6.45 -0.90 4.68
N THR A 22 -5.40 -0.26 5.18
CA THR A 22 -4.99 -0.38 6.59
C THR A 22 -5.92 0.41 7.51
N LEU A 23 -6.31 1.61 7.09
CA LEU A 23 -7.24 2.48 7.84
C LEU A 23 -8.63 1.86 7.99
N VAL A 24 -9.14 1.19 6.95
CA VAL A 24 -10.44 0.51 6.99
C VAL A 24 -10.44 -0.62 8.03
N SER A 25 -9.37 -1.42 8.09
CA SER A 25 -9.21 -2.48 9.11
C SER A 25 -9.19 -1.89 10.52
N TYR A 26 -8.40 -0.82 10.72
CA TYR A 26 -8.29 -0.14 12.00
C TYR A 26 -9.59 0.53 12.46
N GLY A 27 -10.31 1.21 11.55
CA GLY A 27 -11.60 1.84 11.85
C GLY A 27 -12.67 0.83 12.27
N THR A 28 -12.66 -0.34 11.64
CA THR A 28 -13.54 -1.47 12.00
C THR A 28 -13.24 -1.96 13.42
N PHE A 29 -11.95 -2.08 13.77
CA PHE A 29 -11.51 -2.47 15.12
C PHE A 29 -11.85 -1.44 16.20
N CYS A 30 -11.69 -0.14 15.92
CA CYS A 30 -12.00 0.94 16.85
C CYS A 30 -13.51 1.20 17.04
N SER A 31 -14.36 0.59 16.22
CA SER A 31 -15.81 0.71 16.37
C SER A 31 -16.28 0.08 17.69
N LYS A 32 -17.46 0.46 18.19
CA LYS A 32 -18.08 -0.16 19.39
C LYS A 32 -18.69 -1.54 19.08
N TRP A 33 -18.01 -2.35 18.27
CA TRP A 33 -18.51 -3.66 17.82
C TRP A 33 -18.74 -4.63 18.99
N THR A 34 -17.99 -4.49 20.07
CA THR A 34 -18.17 -5.28 21.31
C THR A 34 -19.52 -5.02 22.01
N GLN A 35 -20.16 -3.88 21.75
CA GLN A 35 -21.49 -3.52 22.27
C GLN A 35 -22.62 -3.85 21.28
N ALA A 36 -22.29 -4.28 20.06
CA ALA A 36 -23.27 -4.66 19.05
C ALA A 36 -23.84 -6.07 19.30
N GLY A 37 -24.96 -6.39 18.65
CA GLY A 37 -25.56 -7.72 18.72
C GLY A 37 -24.64 -8.83 18.18
N PRO A 38 -24.89 -10.10 18.56
CA PRO A 38 -24.00 -11.24 18.23
C PRO A 38 -23.82 -11.47 16.72
N LEU A 39 -24.82 -11.11 15.91
CA LEU A 39 -24.75 -11.22 14.44
C LEU A 39 -23.78 -10.17 13.85
N VAL A 40 -23.86 -8.92 14.31
CA VAL A 40 -22.97 -7.83 13.89
C VAL A 40 -21.54 -8.10 14.35
N GLN A 41 -21.35 -8.64 15.55
CA GLN A 41 -20.02 -9.03 16.05
C GLN A 41 -19.35 -10.06 15.13
N ARG A 42 -20.10 -11.06 14.65
CA ARG A 42 -19.59 -12.08 13.74
C ARG A 42 -19.22 -11.49 12.37
N GLU A 43 -20.05 -10.60 11.83
CA GLU A 43 -19.76 -9.92 10.57
C GLU A 43 -18.54 -9.00 10.68
N VAL A 44 -18.42 -8.24 11.77
CA VAL A 44 -17.26 -7.38 12.03
C VAL A 44 -15.99 -8.22 12.21
N ALA A 45 -16.06 -9.37 12.87
CA ALA A 45 -14.92 -10.28 13.01
C ALA A 45 -14.47 -10.86 11.65
N LEU A 46 -15.43 -11.24 10.79
CA LEU A 46 -15.14 -11.68 9.42
C LEU A 46 -14.54 -10.55 8.58
N LEU A 47 -15.10 -9.35 8.67
CA LEU A 47 -14.56 -8.15 8.01
C LEU A 47 -13.13 -7.91 8.45
N GLY A 48 -12.86 -7.89 9.75
CA GLY A 48 -11.53 -7.76 10.33
C GLY A 48 -10.54 -8.78 9.75
N LEU A 49 -10.90 -10.07 9.73
CA LEU A 49 -10.09 -11.14 9.12
C LEU A 49 -9.83 -10.93 7.62
N THR A 50 -10.79 -10.40 6.88
CA THR A 50 -10.63 -10.14 5.44
C THR A 50 -9.78 -8.90 5.15
N THR A 51 -9.91 -7.84 5.96
CA THR A 51 -9.14 -6.60 5.82
C THR A 51 -7.77 -6.65 6.48
N ASP A 52 -7.49 -7.66 7.31
CA ASP A 52 -6.16 -7.92 7.87
C ASP A 52 -5.13 -8.24 6.79
N LYS A 53 -5.59 -8.81 5.66
CA LYS A 53 -4.76 -8.95 4.46
C LYS A 53 -4.59 -7.59 3.79
N ARG A 54 -3.51 -6.90 4.18
CA ARG A 54 -3.06 -5.65 3.55
C ARG A 54 -3.06 -5.80 2.02
N LEU A 55 -3.82 -4.96 1.32
CA LEU A 55 -3.83 -4.93 -0.13
C LEU A 55 -2.54 -4.26 -0.62
N VAL A 56 -1.50 -5.08 -0.85
CA VAL A 56 -0.18 -4.60 -1.30
C VAL A 56 0.00 -4.91 -2.78
N PHE A 57 0.21 -3.88 -3.59
CA PHE A 57 0.73 -4.04 -4.94
C PHE A 57 2.22 -4.33 -4.88
N ARG A 58 2.68 -5.38 -5.56
CA ARG A 58 4.08 -5.79 -5.57
C ARG A 58 4.67 -5.71 -6.98
N ALA A 59 5.84 -5.08 -7.08
CA ALA A 59 6.70 -5.12 -8.25
C ALA A 59 7.51 -6.43 -8.23
N GLY A 60 6.89 -7.51 -8.72
CA GLY A 60 7.47 -8.85 -8.64
C GLY A 60 7.44 -9.43 -7.22
N PRO A 61 8.24 -10.47 -6.92
CA PRO A 61 8.19 -11.18 -5.65
C PRO A 61 8.77 -10.39 -4.47
N PHE A 62 9.65 -9.43 -4.75
CA PHE A 62 10.59 -8.89 -3.75
C PHE A 62 10.34 -7.44 -3.34
N ASN A 63 9.60 -6.64 -4.13
CA ASN A 63 9.42 -5.22 -3.87
C ASN A 63 7.95 -4.84 -3.74
N GLU A 64 7.57 -4.22 -2.63
CA GLU A 64 6.26 -3.57 -2.49
C GLU A 64 6.27 -2.24 -3.26
N MET A 65 5.24 -1.98 -4.06
CA MET A 65 5.10 -0.72 -4.80
C MET A 65 4.66 0.40 -3.85
N THR A 66 5.65 0.97 -3.16
CA THR A 66 5.49 2.10 -2.24
C THR A 66 6.24 3.32 -2.77
N LEU A 67 5.82 4.52 -2.35
CA LEU A 67 6.50 5.75 -2.78
C LEU A 67 8.00 5.73 -2.44
N THR A 68 8.37 5.12 -1.32
CA THR A 68 9.75 4.91 -0.87
C THR A 68 10.56 4.11 -1.89
N THR A 69 9.99 3.01 -2.41
CA THR A 69 10.66 2.20 -3.45
C THR A 69 10.80 2.94 -4.77
N PHE A 70 9.84 3.80 -5.15
CA PHE A 70 9.95 4.64 -6.33
C PHE A 70 11.13 5.62 -6.22
N ILE A 71 11.30 6.28 -5.06
CA ILE A 71 12.42 7.19 -4.81
C ILE A 71 13.75 6.44 -4.88
N ALA A 72 13.84 5.26 -4.25
CA ALA A 72 15.05 4.43 -4.27
C ALA A 72 15.47 4.05 -5.70
N VAL A 73 14.52 3.59 -6.52
CA VAL A 73 14.78 3.24 -7.93
C VAL A 73 15.20 4.48 -8.73
N SER A 74 14.56 5.62 -8.49
CA SER A 74 14.88 6.88 -9.19
C SER A 74 16.29 7.38 -8.88
N VAL A 75 16.70 7.33 -7.61
CA VAL A 75 18.05 7.72 -7.16
C VAL A 75 19.10 6.75 -7.71
N TYR A 76 18.84 5.45 -7.65
CA TYR A 76 19.74 4.44 -8.20
C TYR A 76 19.99 4.66 -9.71
N PHE A 77 18.92 4.92 -10.46
CA PHE A 77 19.00 5.18 -11.89
C PHE A 77 19.84 6.44 -12.20
N TYR A 78 19.65 7.51 -11.40
CA TYR A 78 20.44 8.74 -11.55
C TYR A 78 21.93 8.52 -11.23
N LEU A 79 22.24 7.82 -10.14
CA LEU A 79 23.62 7.50 -9.76
C LEU A 79 24.31 6.61 -10.80
N MET A 80 23.61 5.63 -11.36
CA MET A 80 24.14 4.77 -12.42
C MET A 80 24.52 5.60 -13.66
N ILE A 81 23.62 6.49 -14.12
CA ILE A 81 23.89 7.36 -15.27
C ILE A 81 25.07 8.29 -14.99
N LEU A 82 25.17 8.83 -13.78
CA LEU A 82 26.29 9.66 -13.38
C LEU A 82 27.61 8.88 -13.43
N TYR A 83 27.62 7.65 -12.93
CA TYR A 83 28.81 6.80 -12.89
C TYR A 83 29.27 6.34 -14.28
N THR A 84 28.36 6.06 -15.21
CA THR A 84 28.69 5.70 -16.59
C THR A 84 29.19 6.89 -17.43
N ARG A 85 29.05 8.12 -16.94
CA ARG A 85 29.50 9.36 -17.61
C ARG A 85 30.92 9.80 -17.23
N TRP A 86 31.61 9.05 -16.37
CA TRP A 86 33.01 9.22 -16.00
C TRP A 86 33.79 7.96 -16.36
#